data_AF-A0A674HIM3-F1
#
_entry.id   AF-A0A674HIM3-F1
#
_cell.length_a   1.000
_cell.length_b   1.000
_cell.length_c   1.000
_cell.angle_alpha   90.00
_cell.angle_beta   90.00
_cell.angle_gamma   90.00
#
_symmetry.space_group_name_H-M   'P 1'
#
loop_
_entity.id
_entity.type
_entity.pdbx_description
1 polymer ?
#
loop_
_entity_poly.entity_id
_entity_poly.type
_entity_poly.pdbx_seq_one_letter_code
_entity_poly.pdbx_strand_id
1 'polypeptide(L)'
;MTHAKKKKKKKGPKPKQTSKTARCRGSRNGELSPRNRRSLGPTGCCGEAAAGRRWGRGWRSPGAERAQRGPAMGAEAGGPRDPAAGQQLRALFYALAPAESSFRTVEEVPDYVEKSIPFFITFIGLEFAVSWIQKRKLPGRINDGISSLSLGILSRLPDILFRSIELISYIYVWNNYRLFELPWDSPWTWYLTLLGVDFAYYCFHRMSHEVNILWAAHQVHHSSEDYNLFTALRQSVLQKYTSWMFNLPMALFIPPSVFAVHLQFNLLYQFWIHTEVINKLGPLEWILNTPSHHRVHHGRNPYCIDKNYGGTLIIWDRIFGTFEAEDAKVVYGLTHPVNSFDPIMLQLRPLAHIWNTFWATPGFCNKLSVIFKGPGWGPGKPRLGLPEEIPVVTGNEVPFNPRVPAYLNCYALVHFAVIVDLYIELLASMTMLSQGTVLMRIGFIILSLASFGLLMENKSKAGILEIIRCLVFIGVYKLGYFRSHFSFLGYAYEVLFSLCAAFWAIQIMKRITSFKDKHH
;
A
#
# COMPACT_ATOMS: atom_id res chain seq x y z
N MET A 1 65.91 24.94 3.33
CA MET A 1 66.40 23.97 4.33
C MET A 1 65.34 22.91 4.54
N THR A 2 65.67 21.69 4.13
CA THR A 2 64.86 20.48 4.12
C THR A 2 64.85 19.82 5.50
N HIS A 3 63.69 19.39 5.99
CA HIS A 3 63.64 18.37 7.05
C HIS A 3 62.58 17.32 6.73
N ALA A 4 63.08 16.16 6.30
CA ALA A 4 62.36 14.90 6.25
C ALA A 4 62.35 14.23 7.63
N LYS A 5 61.22 13.65 8.03
CA LYS A 5 61.17 12.60 9.07
C LYS A 5 60.41 11.37 8.57
N LYS A 6 61.08 10.23 8.70
CA LYS A 6 60.72 8.88 8.27
C LYS A 6 59.63 8.24 9.14
N LYS A 7 58.72 7.52 8.45
CA LYS A 7 58.12 6.20 8.71
C LYS A 7 57.92 5.71 10.16
N LYS A 8 56.71 5.21 10.43
CA LYS A 8 56.48 3.87 11.02
C LYS A 8 55.12 3.30 10.57
N LYS A 9 55.17 2.29 9.68
CA LYS A 9 54.04 1.39 9.34
C LYS A 9 53.86 0.39 10.49
N LYS A 10 52.68 0.32 11.10
CA LYS A 10 52.27 -0.83 11.94
C LYS A 10 51.44 -1.79 11.09
N LYS A 11 51.93 -3.02 10.95
CA LYS A 11 51.19 -4.19 10.43
C LYS A 11 50.33 -4.76 11.56
N GLY A 12 49.04 -4.96 11.30
CA GLY A 12 48.10 -5.75 12.12
C GLY A 12 47.51 -6.89 11.27
N PRO A 13 46.97 -7.96 11.88
CA PRO A 13 47.08 -9.32 11.36
C PRO A 13 46.02 -9.70 10.32
N LYS A 14 46.41 -10.63 9.43
CA LYS A 14 45.56 -11.30 8.43
C LYS A 14 44.50 -12.18 9.11
N PRO A 15 43.27 -12.28 8.57
CA PRO A 15 42.26 -13.22 9.05
C PRO A 15 42.56 -14.65 8.59
N LYS A 16 42.34 -15.61 9.51
CA LYS A 16 42.40 -17.05 9.25
C LYS A 16 41.23 -17.45 8.33
N GLN A 17 41.56 -17.93 7.13
CA GLN A 17 40.64 -18.70 6.29
C GLN A 17 40.46 -20.10 6.90
N THR A 18 39.26 -20.41 7.37
CA THR A 18 38.86 -21.80 7.60
C THR A 18 38.06 -22.28 6.39
N SER A 19 38.71 -23.09 5.58
CA SER A 19 38.10 -23.88 4.51
C SER A 19 37.20 -24.95 5.11
N LYS A 20 35.88 -24.87 4.87
CA LYS A 20 35.00 -26.03 4.93
C LYS A 20 34.62 -26.42 3.51
N THR A 21 35.32 -27.43 3.03
CA THR A 21 35.00 -28.24 1.85
C THR A 21 33.64 -28.90 2.03
N ALA A 22 32.64 -28.52 1.24
CA ALA A 22 31.44 -29.31 1.03
C ALA A 22 31.55 -30.02 -0.32
N ARG A 23 31.58 -31.35 -0.26
CA ARG A 23 31.66 -32.27 -1.39
C ARG A 23 30.53 -32.07 -2.38
N CYS A 24 30.89 -31.90 -3.65
CA CYS A 24 30.05 -32.24 -4.79
C CYS A 24 29.73 -33.75 -4.78
N ARG A 25 28.46 -34.10 -4.93
CA ARG A 25 28.03 -35.37 -5.54
C ARG A 25 27.25 -35.04 -6.79
N GLY A 26 27.76 -35.50 -7.93
CA GLY A 26 27.09 -35.47 -9.21
C GLY A 26 26.41 -36.81 -9.55
N SER A 27 25.76 -36.76 -10.72
CA SER A 27 25.06 -37.83 -11.45
C SER A 27 23.61 -38.06 -11.00
N ARG A 28 22.62 -38.14 -11.91
CA ARG A 28 22.67 -38.61 -13.30
C ARG A 28 21.70 -37.85 -14.22
N ASN A 29 22.15 -37.72 -15.47
CA ASN A 29 21.37 -37.48 -16.67
C ASN A 29 20.32 -38.56 -16.90
N GLY A 30 19.23 -38.17 -17.56
CA GLY A 30 18.26 -39.05 -18.19
C GLY A 30 17.46 -38.26 -19.22
N GLU A 31 18.04 -38.07 -20.40
CA GLU A 31 17.30 -37.71 -21.61
C GLU A 31 16.45 -38.91 -22.06
N LEU A 32 15.24 -38.67 -22.55
CA LEU A 32 14.65 -39.34 -23.71
C LEU A 32 13.44 -38.54 -24.22
N SER A 33 13.40 -38.37 -25.53
CA SER A 33 12.50 -37.52 -26.33
C SER A 33 11.38 -38.37 -26.99
N PRO A 34 10.60 -37.92 -28.00
CA PRO A 34 9.14 -37.78 -27.92
C PRO A 34 8.39 -38.70 -28.89
N ARG A 35 7.05 -38.77 -28.81
CA ARG A 35 6.09 -39.00 -29.93
C ARG A 35 4.71 -39.39 -29.38
N ASN A 36 3.66 -38.63 -29.70
CA ASN A 36 2.79 -38.97 -30.83
C ASN A 36 1.64 -37.95 -31.00
N ARG A 37 1.54 -37.44 -32.23
CA ARG A 37 0.32 -36.85 -32.80
C ARG A 37 -0.69 -37.97 -33.05
N ARG A 38 -1.97 -37.68 -32.84
CA ARG A 38 -3.04 -38.10 -33.77
C ARG A 38 -4.01 -36.95 -33.97
N SER A 39 -4.04 -36.49 -35.21
CA SER A 39 -5.09 -35.74 -35.88
C SER A 39 -6.15 -36.68 -36.43
N LEU A 40 -7.34 -36.13 -36.71
CA LEU A 40 -8.45 -36.52 -37.61
C LEU A 40 -9.75 -36.23 -36.83
N GLY A 41 -10.71 -35.43 -37.27
CA GLY A 41 -11.05 -34.81 -38.55
C GLY A 41 -12.47 -34.21 -38.41
N PRO A 42 -12.98 -33.46 -39.40
CA PRO A 42 -13.95 -32.38 -39.19
C PRO A 42 -15.36 -32.65 -39.73
N THR A 43 -16.36 -31.99 -39.14
CA THR A 43 -17.68 -31.64 -39.71
C THR A 43 -18.17 -30.44 -38.90
N GLY A 44 -18.67 -29.31 -39.40
CA GLY A 44 -19.20 -28.96 -40.71
C GLY A 44 -20.42 -28.04 -40.48
N CYS A 45 -20.28 -26.77 -40.88
CA CYS A 45 -21.31 -25.84 -41.35
C CYS A 45 -22.29 -25.10 -40.40
N CYS A 46 -22.12 -23.77 -40.44
CA CYS A 46 -23.07 -22.71 -40.83
C CYS A 46 -24.10 -22.16 -39.84
N GLY A 47 -24.05 -20.83 -39.69
CA GLY A 47 -25.11 -20.00 -39.12
C GLY A 47 -24.63 -18.58 -38.78
N GLU A 48 -24.39 -17.74 -39.80
CA GLU A 48 -24.26 -16.29 -39.65
C GLU A 48 -25.59 -15.67 -39.18
N ALA A 49 -25.52 -14.73 -38.23
CA ALA A 49 -26.42 -13.57 -38.20
C ALA A 49 -25.83 -12.47 -37.31
N ALA A 50 -25.71 -11.28 -37.89
CA ALA A 50 -25.16 -10.08 -37.30
C ALA A 50 -26.24 -9.23 -36.57
N ALA A 51 -25.70 -8.32 -35.73
CA ALA A 51 -26.23 -7.01 -35.36
C ALA A 51 -27.16 -6.86 -34.14
N GLY A 52 -26.77 -5.94 -33.25
CA GLY A 52 -27.68 -4.85 -32.84
C GLY A 52 -28.03 -4.70 -31.36
N ARG A 53 -27.17 -3.96 -30.62
CA ARG A 53 -27.49 -2.99 -29.55
C ARG A 53 -28.88 -3.05 -28.85
N ARG A 54 -28.90 -3.23 -27.52
CA ARG A 54 -29.41 -2.23 -26.54
C ARG A 54 -29.15 -2.63 -25.09
N TRP A 55 -28.55 -1.72 -24.35
CA TRP A 55 -28.44 -1.75 -22.90
C TRP A 55 -29.74 -1.25 -22.25
N GLY A 56 -30.11 -1.88 -21.13
CA GLY A 56 -31.00 -1.30 -20.12
C GLY A 56 -32.31 -2.05 -19.88
N ARG A 57 -32.40 -2.79 -18.76
CA ARG A 57 -33.31 -2.51 -17.63
C ARG A 57 -33.30 -3.62 -16.57
N GLY A 58 -33.36 -3.15 -15.33
CA GLY A 58 -33.66 -3.79 -14.03
C GLY A 58 -33.97 -5.28 -13.98
N TRP A 59 -33.14 -6.00 -13.21
CA TRP A 59 -33.47 -7.32 -12.68
C TRP A 59 -34.35 -7.16 -11.44
N ARG A 60 -35.64 -7.49 -11.58
CA ARG A 60 -36.53 -7.83 -10.47
C ARG A 60 -36.48 -9.35 -10.29
N SER A 61 -36.25 -9.80 -9.07
CA SER A 61 -36.31 -11.21 -8.68
C SER A 61 -37.77 -11.67 -8.56
N PRO A 62 -38.20 -12.78 -9.18
CA PRO A 62 -39.47 -13.43 -8.86
C PRO A 62 -39.25 -14.62 -7.91
N GLY A 63 -40.00 -14.69 -6.82
CA GLY A 63 -40.08 -15.90 -5.99
C GLY A 63 -40.11 -15.63 -4.48
N ALA A 64 -41.18 -15.01 -4.00
CA ALA A 64 -41.53 -15.04 -2.59
C ALA A 64 -42.97 -15.54 -2.48
N GLU A 65 -43.17 -16.79 -2.09
CA GLU A 65 -44.42 -17.20 -1.51
C GLU A 65 -44.26 -18.39 -0.55
N ARG A 66 -44.94 -18.24 0.59
CA ARG A 66 -45.28 -19.23 1.63
C ARG A 66 -44.26 -19.47 2.76
N ALA A 67 -44.33 -18.61 3.78
CA ALA A 67 -44.01 -18.99 5.16
C ALA A 67 -45.24 -18.76 6.05
N GLN A 68 -45.62 -19.80 6.79
CA GLN A 68 -46.73 -19.84 7.73
C GLN A 68 -46.43 -19.02 8.99
N ARG A 69 -47.49 -18.46 9.57
CA ARG A 69 -47.46 -17.59 10.76
C ARG A 69 -47.13 -18.37 12.03
N GLY A 70 -46.15 -17.88 12.81
CA GLY A 70 -45.91 -18.19 14.22
C GLY A 70 -45.59 -16.89 14.97
N PRO A 71 -45.87 -16.78 16.29
CA PRO A 71 -46.02 -15.48 16.96
C PRO A 71 -44.69 -14.76 17.18
N ALA A 72 -44.74 -13.45 16.99
CA ALA A 72 -43.63 -12.52 17.15
C ALA A 72 -43.16 -12.44 18.62
N MET A 73 -41.88 -12.72 18.84
CA MET A 73 -41.11 -12.10 19.92
C MET A 73 -40.17 -11.08 19.27
N GLY A 74 -40.23 -9.84 19.77
CA GLY A 74 -39.56 -8.68 19.20
C GLY A 74 -38.05 -8.85 19.18
N ALA A 75 -37.49 -9.02 17.98
CA ALA A 75 -36.13 -8.64 17.69
C ALA A 75 -36.20 -7.21 17.12
N GLU A 76 -35.71 -6.24 17.89
CA GLU A 76 -35.38 -4.93 17.34
C GLU A 76 -34.49 -5.14 16.11
N ALA A 77 -34.94 -4.63 14.96
CA ALA A 77 -34.11 -4.51 13.77
C ALA A 77 -33.07 -3.41 14.02
N GLY A 78 -32.06 -3.73 14.83
CA GLY A 78 -30.89 -2.89 15.03
C GLY A 78 -29.90 -3.14 13.90
N GLY A 79 -29.48 -2.07 13.21
CA GLY A 79 -28.29 -2.13 12.35
C GLY A 79 -27.05 -2.62 13.13
N PRO A 80 -25.95 -2.94 12.45
CA PRO A 80 -24.73 -3.44 13.12
C PRO A 80 -24.32 -2.46 14.22
N ARG A 81 -24.34 -2.91 15.48
CA ARG A 81 -23.89 -2.09 16.61
C ARG A 81 -22.41 -1.78 16.44
N ASP A 82 -22.04 -0.53 16.68
CA ASP A 82 -20.63 -0.17 16.70
C ASP A 82 -19.90 -0.96 17.79
N PRO A 83 -18.75 -1.60 17.48
CA PRO A 83 -17.97 -2.28 18.49
C PRO A 83 -17.56 -1.30 19.59
N ALA A 84 -17.46 -1.77 20.83
CA ALA A 84 -16.97 -0.95 21.94
C ALA A 84 -15.45 -0.78 21.82
N ALA A 85 -14.89 0.37 22.22
CA ALA A 85 -13.45 0.72 22.06
C ALA A 85 -12.44 -0.42 22.36
N GLY A 86 -12.70 -1.23 23.38
CA GLY A 86 -11.87 -2.39 23.72
C GLY A 86 -11.86 -3.51 22.66
N GLN A 87 -12.96 -3.69 21.93
CA GLN A 87 -13.07 -4.61 20.81
C GLN A 87 -12.24 -4.14 19.61
N GLN A 88 -12.24 -2.83 19.27
CA GLN A 88 -11.36 -2.33 18.19
C GLN A 88 -9.89 -2.51 18.56
N LEU A 89 -9.51 -2.20 19.80
CA LEU A 89 -8.14 -2.41 20.25
C LEU A 89 -7.71 -3.87 20.14
N ARG A 90 -8.60 -4.82 20.49
CA ARG A 90 -8.32 -6.25 20.33
C ARG A 90 -8.28 -6.68 18.86
N ALA A 91 -9.12 -6.09 17.99
CA ALA A 91 -9.10 -6.36 16.56
C ALA A 91 -7.74 -6.01 15.92
N LEU A 92 -7.09 -4.92 16.37
CA LEU A 92 -5.74 -4.54 15.92
C LEU A 92 -4.68 -5.64 16.11
N PHE A 93 -4.89 -6.52 17.09
CA PHE A 93 -3.94 -7.60 17.43
C PHE A 93 -4.52 -8.99 17.18
N TYR A 94 -5.58 -9.10 16.37
CA TYR A 94 -6.23 -10.40 16.09
C TYR A 94 -6.75 -11.11 17.36
N ALA A 95 -7.08 -10.35 18.41
CA ALA A 95 -7.35 -10.84 19.75
C ALA A 95 -8.86 -10.92 20.09
N LEU A 96 -9.74 -10.86 19.10
CA LEU A 96 -11.18 -11.09 19.25
C LEU A 96 -11.52 -12.58 19.16
N ALA A 97 -12.48 -13.05 19.95
CA ALA A 97 -12.93 -14.43 19.88
C ALA A 97 -13.85 -14.65 18.66
N PRO A 98 -13.97 -15.90 18.15
CA PRO A 98 -14.90 -16.22 17.07
C PRO A 98 -16.34 -15.76 17.38
N ALA A 99 -16.81 -15.97 18.61
CA ALA A 99 -18.16 -15.55 19.04
C ALA A 99 -18.39 -14.04 19.01
N GLU A 100 -17.33 -13.22 19.05
CA GLU A 100 -17.42 -11.75 19.02
C GLU A 100 -17.32 -11.17 17.60
N SER A 101 -16.94 -11.99 16.62
CA SER A 101 -16.51 -11.53 15.30
C SER A 101 -16.96 -12.44 14.15
N SER A 102 -17.92 -13.33 14.40
CA SER A 102 -18.56 -14.15 13.37
C SER A 102 -19.94 -13.61 13.09
N PHE A 103 -20.23 -13.34 11.81
CA PHE A 103 -21.48 -12.72 11.36
C PHE A 103 -22.11 -13.56 10.27
N ARG A 104 -23.44 -13.51 10.17
CA ARG A 104 -24.17 -14.33 9.19
C ARG A 104 -24.05 -13.75 7.79
N THR A 105 -24.12 -12.42 7.69
CA THR A 105 -24.03 -11.71 6.41
C THR A 105 -22.90 -10.70 6.41
N VAL A 106 -22.52 -10.24 5.22
CA VAL A 106 -21.43 -9.25 5.06
C VAL A 106 -21.87 -7.88 5.59
N GLU A 107 -23.16 -7.56 5.49
CA GLU A 107 -23.74 -6.29 5.95
C GLU A 107 -23.72 -6.14 7.47
N GLU A 108 -23.68 -7.25 8.20
CA GLU A 108 -23.53 -7.28 9.66
C GLU A 108 -22.09 -7.03 10.12
N VAL A 109 -21.09 -7.20 9.22
CA VAL A 109 -19.68 -7.06 9.56
C VAL A 109 -19.35 -5.58 9.81
N PRO A 110 -18.87 -5.21 11.01
CA PRO A 110 -18.43 -3.85 11.27
C PRO A 110 -17.23 -3.46 10.39
N ASP A 111 -17.16 -2.20 9.99
CA ASP A 111 -15.91 -1.63 9.46
C ASP A 111 -14.92 -1.42 10.62
N TYR A 112 -14.17 -2.46 10.95
CA TYR A 112 -13.13 -2.43 11.99
C TYR A 112 -11.97 -1.49 11.61
N VAL A 113 -11.71 -1.30 10.32
CA VAL A 113 -10.60 -0.45 9.85
C VAL A 113 -10.92 1.02 10.10
N GLU A 114 -12.08 1.49 9.63
CA GLU A 114 -12.55 2.85 9.85
C GLU A 114 -12.65 3.17 11.34
N LYS A 115 -13.24 2.25 12.11
CA LYS A 115 -13.39 2.43 13.57
C LYS A 115 -12.07 2.40 14.34
N SER A 116 -10.97 1.98 13.71
CA SER A 116 -9.63 1.97 14.32
C SER A 116 -8.81 3.24 14.04
N ILE A 117 -9.32 4.19 13.24
CA ILE A 117 -8.63 5.46 12.93
C ILE A 117 -8.15 6.21 14.19
N PRO A 118 -8.95 6.35 15.27
CA PRO A 118 -8.49 7.00 16.50
C PRO A 118 -7.28 6.29 17.14
N PHE A 119 -7.21 4.97 17.07
CA PHE A 119 -6.08 4.20 17.58
C PHE A 119 -4.83 4.38 16.71
N PHE A 120 -4.96 4.46 15.39
CA PHE A 120 -3.83 4.78 14.51
C PHE A 120 -3.22 6.13 14.86
N ILE A 121 -4.05 7.16 15.03
CA ILE A 121 -3.60 8.51 15.44
C ILE A 121 -2.91 8.44 16.82
N THR A 122 -3.51 7.72 17.76
CA THR A 122 -2.97 7.56 19.11
C THR A 122 -1.60 6.88 19.10
N PHE A 123 -1.44 5.79 18.33
CA PHE A 123 -0.19 5.05 18.24
C PHE A 123 0.91 5.84 17.52
N ILE A 124 0.57 6.61 16.48
CA ILE A 124 1.51 7.56 15.85
C ILE A 124 1.97 8.60 16.88
N GLY A 125 1.05 9.20 17.64
CA GLY A 125 1.38 10.14 18.70
C GLY A 125 2.26 9.53 19.79
N LEU A 126 1.99 8.28 20.17
CA LEU A 126 2.78 7.53 21.13
C LEU A 126 4.19 7.22 20.60
N GLU A 127 4.32 6.82 19.34
CA GLU A 127 5.62 6.59 18.70
C GLU A 127 6.47 7.86 18.71
N PHE A 128 5.86 9.01 18.44
CA PHE A 128 6.50 10.32 18.48
C PHE A 128 6.96 10.67 19.90
N ALA A 129 6.08 10.50 20.90
CA ALA A 129 6.38 10.77 22.29
C ALA A 129 7.52 9.87 22.81
N VAL A 130 7.46 8.56 22.56
CA VAL A 130 8.48 7.60 22.99
C VAL A 130 9.81 7.89 22.30
N SER A 131 9.81 8.16 20.99
CA SER A 131 11.02 8.51 20.24
C SER A 131 11.66 9.80 20.76
N TRP A 132 10.85 10.80 21.11
CA TRP A 132 11.35 12.03 21.72
C TRP A 132 11.96 11.78 23.10
N ILE A 133 11.30 11.00 23.96
CA ILE A 133 11.78 10.69 25.31
C ILE A 133 13.10 9.89 25.26
N GLN A 134 13.18 8.88 24.40
CA GLN A 134 14.33 7.97 24.32
C GLN A 134 15.50 8.53 23.51
N LYS A 135 15.22 9.15 22.35
CA LYS A 135 16.24 9.53 21.36
C LYS A 135 16.38 11.05 21.18
N ARG A 136 15.51 11.86 21.81
CA ARG A 136 15.44 13.33 21.63
C ARG A 136 15.31 13.75 20.16
N LYS A 137 14.66 12.91 19.36
CA LYS A 137 14.44 13.09 17.92
C LYS A 137 13.07 12.55 17.54
N LEU A 138 12.39 13.25 16.64
CA LEU A 138 11.14 12.77 16.05
C LEU A 138 11.43 11.66 15.03
N PRO A 139 10.52 10.68 14.86
CA PRO A 139 10.68 9.64 13.87
C PRO A 139 10.30 10.18 12.48
N GLY A 140 11.23 10.08 11.54
CA GLY A 140 11.03 10.45 10.14
C GLY A 140 11.07 11.95 9.82
N ARG A 141 11.04 12.25 8.52
CA ARG A 141 11.04 13.62 7.98
C ARG A 141 9.62 14.08 7.63
N ILE A 142 9.35 15.39 7.75
CA ILE A 142 8.04 15.98 7.46
C ILE A 142 7.59 15.72 6.01
N ASN A 143 8.50 15.86 5.06
CA ASN A 143 8.22 15.60 3.64
C ASN A 143 7.82 14.15 3.37
N ASP A 144 8.51 13.20 4.01
CA ASP A 144 8.18 11.78 3.90
C ASP A 144 6.84 11.47 4.57
N GLY A 145 6.58 12.02 5.76
CA GLY A 145 5.29 11.87 6.46
C GLY A 145 4.10 12.39 5.64
N ILE A 146 4.20 13.60 5.07
CA ILE A 146 3.19 14.15 4.17
C ILE A 146 3.02 13.27 2.93
N SER A 147 4.11 12.81 2.32
CA SER A 147 4.07 11.93 1.15
C SER A 147 3.39 10.59 1.45
N SER A 148 3.72 9.98 2.60
CA SER A 148 3.16 8.70 3.04
C SER A 148 1.66 8.80 3.32
N LEU A 149 1.21 9.84 4.02
CA LEU A 149 -0.23 10.10 4.20
C LEU A 149 -0.92 10.42 2.87
N SER A 150 -0.28 11.18 1.98
CA SER A 150 -0.82 11.49 0.66
C SER A 150 -1.07 10.22 -0.16
N LEU A 151 -0.11 9.29 -0.16
CA LEU A 151 -0.27 8.00 -0.82
C LEU A 151 -1.37 7.15 -0.20
N GLY A 152 -1.50 7.17 1.13
CA GLY A 152 -2.60 6.54 1.85
C GLY A 152 -3.96 7.06 1.42
N ILE A 153 -4.16 8.39 1.43
CA ILE A 153 -5.41 9.02 0.95
C ILE A 153 -5.66 8.64 -0.51
N LEU A 154 -4.64 8.80 -1.37
CA LEU A 154 -4.75 8.52 -2.80
C LEU A 154 -5.17 7.06 -3.07
N SER A 155 -4.65 6.10 -2.30
CA SER A 155 -4.99 4.68 -2.44
C SER A 155 -6.44 4.34 -2.11
N ARG A 156 -7.14 5.20 -1.34
CA ARG A 156 -8.53 4.99 -0.90
C ARG A 156 -9.55 5.72 -1.77
N LEU A 157 -9.15 6.72 -2.55
CA LEU A 157 -10.06 7.45 -3.44
C LEU A 157 -10.82 6.55 -4.44
N PRO A 158 -10.24 5.49 -5.03
CA PRO A 158 -10.98 4.61 -5.93
C PRO A 158 -12.15 3.89 -5.26
N ASP A 159 -12.07 3.60 -3.95
CA ASP A 159 -13.14 2.92 -3.21
C ASP A 159 -14.41 3.77 -3.08
N ILE A 160 -14.29 5.09 -3.26
CA ILE A 160 -15.41 6.05 -3.29
C ILE A 160 -16.19 5.92 -4.60
N LEU A 161 -15.49 5.61 -5.69
CA LEU A 161 -16.06 5.54 -7.04
C LEU A 161 -16.52 4.14 -7.40
N PHE A 162 -15.81 3.12 -6.91
CA PHE A 162 -16.03 1.73 -7.23
C PHE A 162 -16.15 0.91 -5.96
N ARG A 163 -17.12 -0.01 -5.93
CA ARG A 163 -17.18 -1.02 -4.87
C ARG A 163 -15.92 -1.90 -4.90
N SER A 164 -15.51 -2.41 -3.73
CA SER A 164 -14.34 -3.28 -3.59
C SER A 164 -14.38 -4.45 -4.57
N ILE A 165 -13.44 -4.47 -5.53
CA ILE A 165 -13.30 -5.56 -6.51
C ILE A 165 -13.04 -6.89 -5.80
N GLU A 166 -12.32 -6.87 -4.68
CA GLU A 166 -11.98 -8.03 -3.89
C GLU A 166 -13.25 -8.69 -3.31
N LEU A 167 -14.10 -7.92 -2.65
CA LEU A 167 -15.31 -8.47 -2.04
C LEU A 167 -16.35 -8.86 -3.12
N ILE A 168 -16.47 -8.09 -4.19
CA ILE A 168 -17.38 -8.40 -5.30
C ILE A 168 -16.99 -9.71 -5.98
N SER A 169 -15.71 -9.86 -6.35
CA SER A 169 -15.22 -11.06 -7.02
C SER A 169 -15.34 -12.29 -6.11
N TYR A 170 -15.05 -12.13 -4.82
CA TYR A 170 -15.22 -13.19 -3.82
C TYR A 170 -16.68 -13.64 -3.71
N ILE A 171 -17.62 -12.71 -3.53
CA ILE A 171 -19.07 -13.00 -3.45
C ILE A 171 -19.57 -13.62 -4.75
N TYR A 172 -19.08 -13.15 -5.91
CA TYR A 172 -19.43 -13.74 -7.19
C TYR A 172 -18.99 -15.20 -7.29
N VAL A 173 -17.75 -15.51 -6.91
CA VAL A 173 -17.26 -16.90 -6.89
C VAL A 173 -18.06 -17.75 -5.90
N TRP A 174 -18.30 -17.25 -4.69
CA TRP A 174 -19.09 -17.92 -3.66
C TRP A 174 -20.51 -18.28 -4.13
N ASN A 175 -21.20 -17.34 -4.77
CA ASN A 175 -22.58 -17.54 -5.18
C ASN A 175 -22.71 -18.51 -6.36
N ASN A 176 -21.72 -18.58 -7.25
CA ASN A 176 -21.81 -19.33 -8.51
C ASN A 176 -20.99 -20.63 -8.52
N TYR A 177 -19.93 -20.76 -7.72
CA TYR A 177 -18.94 -21.83 -7.83
C TYR A 177 -18.55 -22.49 -6.50
N ARG A 178 -19.16 -22.11 -5.35
CA ARG A 178 -18.83 -22.78 -4.07
C ARG A 178 -19.11 -24.28 -4.14
N LEU A 179 -18.19 -25.06 -3.59
CA LEU A 179 -18.29 -26.53 -3.59
C LEU A 179 -19.07 -27.02 -2.36
N PHE A 180 -18.88 -26.38 -1.22
CA PHE A 180 -19.62 -26.61 0.01
C PHE A 180 -19.58 -25.35 0.88
N GLU A 181 -20.38 -25.32 1.94
CA GLU A 181 -20.50 -24.16 2.82
C GLU A 181 -20.06 -24.56 4.23
N LEU A 182 -18.95 -23.96 4.70
CA LEU A 182 -18.57 -24.08 6.09
C LEU A 182 -19.46 -23.16 6.96
N PRO A 183 -19.89 -23.59 8.16
CA PRO A 183 -20.77 -22.78 9.01
C PRO A 183 -20.10 -21.47 9.42
N TRP A 184 -20.79 -20.34 9.22
CA TRP A 184 -20.26 -19.00 9.52
C TRP A 184 -20.01 -18.78 11.02
N ASP A 185 -20.73 -19.50 11.89
CA ASP A 185 -20.69 -19.43 13.34
C ASP A 185 -19.75 -20.48 13.99
N SER A 186 -19.05 -21.27 13.17
CA SER A 186 -18.11 -22.28 13.66
C SER A 186 -16.74 -21.66 13.98
N PRO A 187 -16.19 -21.87 15.19
CA PRO A 187 -14.82 -21.48 15.53
C PRO A 187 -13.77 -22.06 14.57
N TRP A 188 -14.02 -23.25 14.01
CA TRP A 188 -13.11 -23.85 13.03
C TRP A 188 -13.09 -23.07 11.70
N THR A 189 -14.25 -22.65 11.21
CA THR A 189 -14.33 -21.79 10.02
C THR A 189 -13.57 -20.49 10.25
N TRP A 190 -13.69 -19.89 11.45
CA TRP A 190 -12.96 -18.70 11.84
C TRP A 190 -11.43 -18.91 11.80
N TYR A 191 -10.90 -19.92 12.48
CA TYR A 191 -9.45 -20.18 12.47
C TYR A 191 -8.91 -20.59 11.10
N LEU A 192 -9.67 -21.38 10.34
CA LEU A 192 -9.30 -21.72 8.95
C LEU A 192 -9.26 -20.48 8.06
N THR A 193 -10.20 -19.54 8.25
CA THR A 193 -10.21 -18.28 7.52
C THR A 193 -9.03 -17.39 7.90
N LEU A 194 -8.67 -17.31 9.18
CA LEU A 194 -7.45 -16.61 9.63
C LEU A 194 -6.23 -17.15 8.89
N LEU A 195 -6.00 -18.46 8.95
CA LEU A 195 -4.84 -19.09 8.32
C LEU A 195 -4.88 -18.94 6.80
N GLY A 196 -6.06 -19.06 6.18
CA GLY A 196 -6.26 -18.93 4.75
C GLY A 196 -5.99 -17.51 4.24
N VAL A 197 -6.55 -16.49 4.89
CA VAL A 197 -6.32 -15.08 4.54
C VAL A 197 -4.86 -14.70 4.75
N ASP A 198 -4.25 -15.11 5.86
CA ASP A 198 -2.83 -14.79 6.13
C ASP A 198 -1.88 -15.50 5.14
N PHE A 199 -2.19 -16.74 4.76
CA PHE A 199 -1.44 -17.46 3.73
C PHE A 199 -1.64 -16.88 2.32
N ALA A 200 -2.87 -16.49 1.96
CA ALA A 200 -3.17 -15.80 0.71
C ALA A 200 -2.41 -14.47 0.63
N TYR A 201 -2.36 -13.72 1.74
CA TYR A 201 -1.53 -12.52 1.86
C TYR A 201 -0.04 -12.85 1.66
N TYR A 202 0.51 -13.88 2.33
CA TYR A 202 1.90 -14.30 2.13
C TYR A 202 2.20 -14.58 0.64
N CYS A 203 1.30 -15.29 -0.05
CA CYS A 203 1.45 -15.60 -1.47
C CYS A 203 1.43 -14.34 -2.34
N PHE A 204 0.44 -13.46 -2.12
CA PHE A 204 0.36 -12.16 -2.80
C PHE A 204 1.62 -11.33 -2.56
N HIS A 205 2.06 -11.25 -1.31
CA HIS A 205 3.15 -10.40 -0.88
C HIS A 205 4.48 -10.87 -1.47
N ARG A 206 4.75 -12.18 -1.40
CA ARG A 206 5.90 -12.80 -2.08
C ARG A 206 5.88 -12.55 -3.59
N MET A 207 4.74 -12.78 -4.24
CA MET A 207 4.59 -12.53 -5.67
C MET A 207 4.77 -11.05 -6.02
N SER A 208 4.44 -10.15 -5.10
CA SER A 208 4.65 -8.70 -5.26
C SER A 208 6.11 -8.30 -5.22
N HIS A 209 7.00 -9.11 -4.65
CA HIS A 209 8.45 -8.88 -4.75
C HIS A 209 9.08 -9.64 -5.92
N GLU A 210 8.51 -10.79 -6.30
CA GLU A 210 9.09 -11.66 -7.32
C GLU A 210 8.58 -11.43 -8.76
N VAL A 211 7.54 -10.61 -8.96
CA VAL A 211 6.93 -10.29 -10.27
C VAL A 211 6.88 -8.79 -10.49
N ASN A 212 7.52 -8.30 -11.56
CA ASN A 212 7.77 -6.87 -11.78
C ASN A 212 6.49 -6.01 -11.82
N ILE A 213 5.42 -6.46 -12.47
CA ILE A 213 4.15 -5.70 -12.48
C ILE A 213 3.47 -5.63 -11.11
N LEU A 214 3.59 -6.68 -10.30
CA LEU A 214 3.09 -6.69 -8.92
C LEU A 214 4.00 -5.84 -8.02
N TRP A 215 5.31 -5.86 -8.26
CA TRP A 215 6.26 -4.96 -7.62
C TRP A 215 5.99 -3.50 -7.95
N ALA A 216 5.58 -3.16 -9.17
CA ALA A 216 5.14 -1.79 -9.48
C ALA A 216 3.94 -1.35 -8.63
N ALA A 217 3.05 -2.28 -8.29
CA ALA A 217 1.91 -2.03 -7.40
C ALA A 217 2.28 -2.06 -5.90
N HIS A 218 3.48 -2.48 -5.53
CA HIS A 218 3.85 -2.64 -4.12
C HIS A 218 5.05 -1.79 -3.69
N GLN A 219 6.00 -1.50 -4.58
CA GLN A 219 7.22 -0.75 -4.28
C GLN A 219 6.99 0.65 -3.73
N VAL A 220 5.82 1.24 -4.01
CA VAL A 220 5.41 2.53 -3.42
C VAL A 220 5.45 2.46 -1.89
N HIS A 221 5.04 1.32 -1.32
CA HIS A 221 5.08 1.03 0.12
C HIS A 221 6.52 0.99 0.65
N HIS A 222 7.41 0.34 -0.09
CA HIS A 222 8.84 0.26 0.22
C HIS A 222 9.64 1.53 -0.10
N SER A 223 9.01 2.55 -0.69
CA SER A 223 9.74 3.69 -1.23
C SER A 223 10.17 4.72 -0.18
N SER A 224 9.67 4.63 1.06
CA SER A 224 10.10 5.52 2.14
C SER A 224 11.49 5.13 2.63
N GLU A 225 12.34 6.12 2.85
CA GLU A 225 13.66 5.93 3.48
C GLU A 225 13.59 6.14 5.01
N ASP A 226 12.41 6.47 5.53
CA ASP A 226 12.10 6.49 6.96
C ASP A 226 11.24 5.26 7.31
N TYR A 227 11.39 4.72 8.52
CA TYR A 227 10.59 3.58 8.98
C TYR A 227 9.89 3.90 10.29
N ASN A 228 8.58 4.13 10.20
CA ASN A 228 7.71 4.54 11.30
C ASN A 228 6.26 4.24 10.94
N LEU A 229 5.30 4.55 11.82
CA LEU A 229 3.90 4.17 11.61
C LEU A 229 3.25 4.86 10.39
N PHE A 230 3.81 5.96 9.86
CA PHE A 230 3.34 6.51 8.57
C PHE A 230 3.69 5.60 7.38
N THR A 231 4.74 4.78 7.48
CA THR A 231 5.11 3.81 6.43
C THR A 231 3.98 2.81 6.19
N ALA A 232 3.24 2.42 7.23
CA ALA A 232 2.04 1.58 7.09
C ALA A 232 0.95 2.22 6.20
N LEU A 233 0.84 3.55 6.24
CA LEU A 233 -0.15 4.32 5.48
C LEU A 233 0.30 4.60 4.04
N ARG A 234 1.56 4.34 3.72
CA ARG A 234 2.13 4.52 2.38
C ARG A 234 1.70 3.38 1.46
N GLN A 235 0.57 3.53 0.78
CA GLN A 235 -0.02 2.47 -0.05
C GLN A 235 -0.11 2.85 -1.53
N SER A 236 0.01 1.86 -2.43
CA SER A 236 -0.26 2.07 -3.85
C SER A 236 -1.75 2.03 -4.15
N VAL A 237 -2.18 2.83 -5.14
CA VAL A 237 -3.52 2.70 -5.72
C VAL A 237 -3.73 1.32 -6.35
N LEU A 238 -2.69 0.72 -6.92
CA LEU A 238 -2.79 -0.53 -7.67
C LEU A 238 -2.85 -1.78 -6.79
N GLN A 239 -2.39 -1.70 -5.53
CA GLN A 239 -2.22 -2.86 -4.66
C GLN A 239 -3.49 -3.69 -4.49
N LYS A 240 -4.64 -3.05 -4.29
CA LYS A 240 -5.93 -3.74 -4.12
C LYS A 240 -6.41 -4.43 -5.42
N TYR A 241 -6.01 -3.91 -6.57
CA TYR A 241 -6.37 -4.46 -7.88
C TYR A 241 -5.48 -5.64 -8.29
N THR A 242 -4.42 -5.90 -7.54
CA THR A 242 -3.50 -7.02 -7.77
C THR A 242 -3.58 -8.11 -6.71
N SER A 243 -4.15 -7.84 -5.53
CA SER A 243 -4.25 -8.82 -4.42
C SER A 243 -5.49 -9.73 -4.46
N TRP A 244 -6.61 -9.27 -5.00
CA TRP A 244 -7.91 -9.96 -4.86
C TRP A 244 -7.93 -11.42 -5.34
N MET A 245 -7.16 -11.74 -6.38
CA MET A 245 -7.12 -13.08 -6.99
C MET A 245 -6.61 -14.15 -6.02
N PHE A 246 -5.72 -13.79 -5.09
CA PHE A 246 -5.11 -14.72 -4.15
C PHE A 246 -6.11 -15.23 -3.10
N ASN A 247 -7.18 -14.47 -2.84
CA ASN A 247 -8.22 -14.84 -1.89
C ASN A 247 -9.34 -15.71 -2.50
N LEU A 248 -9.49 -15.73 -3.82
CA LEU A 248 -10.60 -16.42 -4.50
C LEU A 248 -10.70 -17.93 -4.23
N PRO A 249 -9.60 -18.71 -4.07
CA PRO A 249 -9.72 -20.13 -3.76
C PRO A 249 -10.53 -20.41 -2.49
N MET A 250 -10.49 -19.50 -1.50
CA MET A 250 -11.28 -19.64 -0.27
C MET A 250 -12.79 -19.48 -0.49
N ALA A 251 -13.21 -18.73 -1.52
CA ALA A 251 -14.62 -18.56 -1.86
C ALA A 251 -15.30 -19.87 -2.30
N LEU A 252 -14.54 -20.95 -2.45
CA LEU A 252 -15.10 -22.27 -2.72
C LEU A 252 -15.70 -22.94 -1.46
N PHE A 253 -15.37 -22.45 -0.25
CA PHE A 253 -15.76 -23.08 1.02
C PHE A 253 -15.95 -22.14 2.23
N ILE A 254 -15.34 -20.95 2.25
CA ILE A 254 -15.48 -19.96 3.35
C ILE A 254 -16.56 -18.90 3.04
N PRO A 255 -17.55 -18.70 3.94
CA PRO A 255 -18.57 -17.66 3.81
C PRO A 255 -17.98 -16.24 3.68
N PRO A 256 -18.55 -15.37 2.81
CA PRO A 256 -18.04 -14.02 2.59
C PRO A 256 -17.99 -13.14 3.85
N SER A 257 -18.89 -13.34 4.82
CA SER A 257 -18.90 -12.56 6.06
C SER A 257 -17.67 -12.84 6.92
N VAL A 258 -17.30 -14.11 7.10
CA VAL A 258 -16.10 -14.52 7.83
C VAL A 258 -14.85 -14.05 7.10
N PHE A 259 -14.81 -14.20 5.77
CA PHE A 259 -13.73 -13.65 4.95
C PHE A 259 -13.55 -12.14 5.14
N ALA A 260 -14.63 -11.36 5.10
CA ALA A 260 -14.59 -9.90 5.25
C ALA A 260 -14.05 -9.45 6.63
N VAL A 261 -14.31 -10.21 7.69
CA VAL A 261 -13.72 -9.96 9.02
C VAL A 261 -12.21 -10.17 9.00
N HIS A 262 -11.76 -11.32 8.51
CA HIS A 262 -10.35 -11.68 8.53
C HIS A 262 -9.49 -10.83 7.58
N LEU A 263 -10.05 -10.37 6.47
CA LEU A 263 -9.43 -9.39 5.59
C LEU A 263 -9.08 -8.10 6.34
N GLN A 264 -10.01 -7.61 7.17
CA GLN A 264 -9.81 -6.41 7.99
C GLN A 264 -8.82 -6.66 9.13
N PHE A 265 -8.92 -7.78 9.84
CA PHE A 265 -7.99 -8.09 10.94
C PHE A 265 -6.55 -8.26 10.44
N ASN A 266 -6.36 -8.87 9.27
CA ASN A 266 -5.03 -9.00 8.67
C ASN A 266 -4.42 -7.63 8.31
N LEU A 267 -5.22 -6.74 7.71
CA LEU A 267 -4.81 -5.36 7.43
C LEU A 267 -4.48 -4.59 8.72
N LEU A 268 -5.34 -4.70 9.74
CA LEU A 268 -5.19 -4.03 11.02
C LEU A 268 -3.93 -4.44 11.76
N TYR A 269 -3.63 -5.74 11.79
CA TYR A 269 -2.41 -6.27 12.41
C TYR A 269 -1.14 -5.69 11.78
N GLN A 270 -1.13 -5.52 10.46
CA GLN A 270 0.05 -5.02 9.75
C GLN A 270 0.38 -3.56 10.04
N PHE A 271 -0.51 -2.79 10.69
CA PHE A 271 -0.22 -1.40 11.03
C PHE A 271 0.95 -1.27 12.02
N TRP A 272 0.87 -1.94 13.18
CA TRP A 272 1.76 -1.68 14.31
C TRP A 272 3.19 -2.23 14.14
N ILE A 273 3.40 -3.14 13.18
CA ILE A 273 4.71 -3.72 12.86
C ILE A 273 5.64 -2.73 12.12
N HIS A 274 5.14 -1.55 11.73
CA HIS A 274 5.92 -0.48 11.09
C HIS A 274 6.53 0.47 12.13
N THR A 275 7.48 0.00 12.93
CA THR A 275 8.16 0.87 13.90
C THR A 275 9.59 0.44 14.20
N GLU A 276 10.44 1.40 14.53
CA GLU A 276 11.78 1.19 15.09
C GLU A 276 11.82 1.31 16.62
N VAL A 277 10.69 1.62 17.27
CA VAL A 277 10.62 1.78 18.74
C VAL A 277 10.70 0.42 19.43
N ILE A 278 10.02 -0.59 18.86
CA ILE A 278 10.01 -1.95 19.39
C ILE A 278 11.14 -2.74 18.72
N ASN A 279 12.15 -3.13 19.50
CA ASN A 279 13.30 -3.86 18.96
C ASN A 279 12.96 -5.33 18.68
N LYS A 280 12.95 -6.21 19.70
CA LYS A 280 12.59 -7.63 19.55
C LYS A 280 11.51 -8.04 20.54
N LEU A 281 10.73 -9.05 20.19
CA LEU A 281 9.65 -9.61 21.02
C LEU A 281 9.92 -11.04 21.53
N GLY A 282 11.16 -11.53 21.34
CA GLY A 282 11.59 -12.81 21.91
C GLY A 282 10.78 -14.00 21.36
N PRO A 283 10.25 -14.91 22.20
CA PRO A 283 9.55 -16.11 21.73
C PRO A 283 8.33 -15.86 20.82
N LEU A 284 7.72 -14.68 20.86
CA LEU A 284 6.61 -14.34 19.96
C LEU A 284 7.05 -14.30 18.48
N GLU A 285 8.33 -14.00 18.23
CA GLU A 285 8.93 -13.94 16.88
C GLU A 285 9.03 -15.30 16.19
N TRP A 286 8.74 -16.39 16.89
CA TRP A 286 8.69 -17.71 16.27
C TRP A 286 7.42 -17.90 15.44
N ILE A 287 6.34 -17.20 15.82
CA ILE A 287 5.00 -17.40 15.27
C ILE A 287 4.49 -16.12 14.58
N LEU A 288 4.66 -14.97 15.22
CA LEU A 288 4.13 -13.70 14.77
C LEU A 288 5.11 -12.96 13.86
N ASN A 289 4.60 -12.27 12.85
CA ASN A 289 5.34 -11.19 12.21
C ASN A 289 5.43 -10.02 13.19
N THR A 290 6.63 -9.48 13.38
CA THR A 290 6.93 -8.47 14.41
C THR A 290 7.63 -7.28 13.78
N PRO A 291 7.77 -6.15 14.50
CA PRO A 291 8.53 -5.01 13.99
C PRO A 291 9.94 -5.37 13.53
N SER A 292 10.63 -6.31 14.19
CA SER A 292 11.97 -6.75 13.77
C SER A 292 11.97 -7.43 12.41
N HIS A 293 11.06 -8.38 12.19
CA HIS A 293 10.96 -9.08 10.90
C HIS A 293 10.53 -8.12 9.78
N HIS A 294 9.60 -7.21 10.08
CA HIS A 294 9.07 -6.28 9.09
C HIS A 294 10.08 -5.18 8.74
N ARG A 295 10.97 -4.78 9.68
CA ARG A 295 12.14 -3.95 9.35
C ARG A 295 13.02 -4.64 8.32
N VAL A 296 13.36 -5.93 8.52
CA VAL A 296 14.15 -6.69 7.54
C VAL A 296 13.44 -6.72 6.19
N HIS A 297 12.13 -6.95 6.18
CA HIS A 297 11.34 -6.94 4.96
C HIS A 297 11.40 -5.60 4.19
N HIS A 298 11.35 -4.47 4.91
CA HIS A 298 11.49 -3.14 4.32
C HIS A 298 12.93 -2.72 4.03
N GLY A 299 13.91 -3.52 4.44
CA GLY A 299 15.31 -3.23 4.27
C GLY A 299 15.78 -3.41 2.83
N ARG A 300 16.68 -2.54 2.39
CA ARG A 300 17.40 -2.70 1.11
C ARG A 300 18.81 -3.25 1.25
N ASN A 301 19.21 -3.61 2.47
CA ASN A 301 20.48 -4.33 2.68
C ASN A 301 20.45 -5.64 1.87
N PRO A 302 21.56 -6.12 1.31
CA PRO A 302 21.54 -7.33 0.49
C PRO A 302 20.93 -8.57 1.17
N TYR A 303 21.07 -8.72 2.51
CA TYR A 303 20.46 -9.83 3.24
C TYR A 303 18.95 -9.69 3.47
N CYS A 304 18.42 -8.47 3.35
CA CYS A 304 17.00 -8.15 3.52
C CYS A 304 16.16 -8.45 2.28
N ILE A 305 16.79 -8.54 1.10
CA ILE A 305 16.08 -8.64 -0.17
C ILE A 305 15.34 -9.98 -0.27
N ASP A 306 14.07 -9.90 -0.66
CA ASP A 306 13.20 -11.05 -0.87
C ASP A 306 13.01 -11.92 0.40
N LYS A 307 12.79 -11.26 1.55
CA LYS A 307 12.61 -11.91 2.87
C LYS A 307 11.33 -11.45 3.59
N ASN A 308 10.85 -12.30 4.50
CA ASN A 308 9.82 -12.00 5.50
C ASN A 308 8.51 -11.44 4.93
N TYR A 309 7.79 -12.23 4.13
CA TYR A 309 6.55 -11.82 3.47
C TYR A 309 5.27 -11.98 4.32
N GLY A 310 5.35 -12.60 5.50
CA GLY A 310 4.18 -12.85 6.36
C GLY A 310 3.44 -11.57 6.73
N GLY A 311 2.10 -11.63 6.77
CA GLY A 311 1.29 -10.49 7.21
C GLY A 311 1.19 -10.44 8.73
N THR A 312 0.48 -11.40 9.29
CA THR A 312 0.31 -11.62 10.73
C THR A 312 1.24 -12.71 11.25
N LEU A 313 1.38 -13.82 10.52
CA LEU A 313 2.20 -14.95 10.95
C LEU A 313 3.50 -15.03 10.14
N ILE A 314 4.63 -15.19 10.84
CA ILE A 314 5.94 -15.41 10.20
C ILE A 314 6.18 -16.90 9.87
N ILE A 315 5.26 -17.77 10.26
CA ILE A 315 5.38 -19.22 10.07
C ILE A 315 5.52 -19.60 8.59
N TRP A 316 4.86 -18.86 7.69
CA TRP A 316 4.94 -19.10 6.25
C TRP A 316 6.35 -18.89 5.74
N ASP A 317 7.02 -17.82 6.16
CA ASP A 317 8.41 -17.57 5.80
C ASP A 317 9.35 -18.68 6.28
N ARG A 318 9.07 -19.26 7.44
CA ARG A 318 9.85 -20.39 7.95
C ARG A 318 9.61 -21.66 7.14
N ILE A 319 8.34 -21.95 6.80
CA ILE A 319 7.94 -23.12 6.01
C ILE A 319 8.54 -23.06 4.60
N PHE A 320 8.49 -21.89 3.96
CA PHE A 320 8.92 -21.71 2.57
C PHE A 320 10.36 -21.20 2.41
N GLY A 321 11.11 -21.07 3.52
CA GLY A 321 12.53 -20.70 3.50
C GLY A 321 12.83 -19.25 3.12
N THR A 322 11.87 -18.35 3.35
CA THR A 322 12.01 -16.89 3.10
C THR A 322 12.23 -16.09 4.38
N PHE A 323 12.35 -16.75 5.54
CA PHE A 323 12.63 -16.11 6.82
C PHE A 323 14.07 -15.59 6.90
N GLU A 324 14.24 -14.39 7.44
CA GLU A 324 15.52 -13.80 7.81
C GLU A 324 15.39 -13.00 9.11
N ALA A 325 16.34 -13.18 10.03
CA ALA A 325 16.33 -12.45 11.28
C ALA A 325 17.02 -11.09 11.14
N GLU A 326 16.62 -10.11 11.95
CA GLU A 326 17.33 -8.83 11.98
C GLU A 326 18.69 -9.01 12.67
N ASP A 327 19.76 -8.86 11.89
CA ASP A 327 21.16 -9.01 12.30
C ASP A 327 21.92 -7.68 12.33
N ALA A 328 21.86 -6.90 11.24
CA ALA A 328 22.55 -5.62 11.11
C ALA A 328 21.57 -4.44 11.13
N LYS A 329 22.11 -3.22 11.24
CA LYS A 329 21.30 -2.01 11.08
C LYS A 329 20.67 -2.00 9.68
N VAL A 330 19.35 -1.97 9.65
CA VAL A 330 18.58 -1.90 8.42
C VAL A 330 18.62 -0.49 7.84
N VAL A 331 18.78 -0.40 6.52
CA VAL A 331 18.64 0.82 5.72
C VAL A 331 17.43 0.64 4.82
N TYR A 332 16.54 1.63 4.80
CA TYR A 332 15.25 1.57 4.12
C TYR A 332 15.26 2.29 2.76
N GLY A 333 14.12 2.21 2.06
CA GLY A 333 13.92 2.74 0.72
C GLY A 333 14.21 1.70 -0.36
N LEU A 334 14.04 2.08 -1.62
CA LEU A 334 14.33 1.20 -2.75
C LEU A 334 15.84 1.04 -2.95
N THR A 335 16.24 -0.09 -3.53
CA THR A 335 17.61 -0.34 -4.03
C THR A 335 18.03 0.70 -5.06
N HIS A 336 17.09 1.17 -5.87
CA HIS A 336 17.23 2.30 -6.78
C HIS A 336 16.24 3.42 -6.39
N PRO A 337 16.66 4.44 -5.62
CA PRO A 337 15.75 5.47 -5.12
C PRO A 337 15.07 6.29 -6.21
N VAL A 338 13.78 6.56 -6.04
CA VAL A 338 12.99 7.41 -6.94
C VAL A 338 13.30 8.90 -6.72
N ASN A 339 13.76 9.29 -5.53
CA ASN A 339 14.07 10.67 -5.15
C ASN A 339 12.91 11.64 -5.42
N SER A 340 11.74 11.33 -4.85
CA SER A 340 10.52 12.12 -5.02
C SER A 340 9.59 11.97 -3.81
N PHE A 341 8.88 13.05 -3.49
CA PHE A 341 7.77 13.07 -2.53
C PHE A 341 6.41 13.24 -3.22
N ASP A 342 6.40 13.49 -4.53
CA ASP A 342 5.18 13.60 -5.33
C ASP A 342 4.44 12.24 -5.43
N PRO A 343 3.26 12.12 -4.82
CA PRO A 343 2.52 10.87 -4.79
C PRO A 343 2.13 10.41 -6.20
N ILE A 344 1.92 11.30 -7.16
CA ILE A 344 1.58 10.92 -8.54
C ILE A 344 2.79 10.30 -9.24
N MET A 345 3.95 10.94 -9.11
CA MET A 345 5.20 10.42 -9.66
C MET A 345 5.59 9.07 -9.07
N LEU A 346 5.37 8.89 -7.76
CA LEU A 346 5.66 7.64 -7.07
C LEU A 346 4.81 6.47 -7.58
N GLN A 347 3.55 6.71 -7.99
CA GLN A 347 2.70 5.68 -8.60
C GLN A 347 3.08 5.40 -10.07
N LEU A 348 3.39 6.44 -10.85
CA LEU A 348 3.55 6.32 -12.30
C LEU A 348 4.94 5.88 -12.76
N ARG A 349 6.00 6.26 -12.04
CA ARG A 349 7.39 5.94 -12.44
C ARG A 349 7.67 4.44 -12.58
N PRO A 350 7.23 3.57 -11.65
CA PRO A 350 7.36 2.13 -11.82
C PRO A 350 6.76 1.61 -13.13
N LEU A 351 5.55 2.07 -13.46
CA LEU A 351 4.85 1.66 -14.67
C LEU A 351 5.53 2.18 -15.93
N ALA A 352 5.99 3.44 -15.91
CA ALA A 352 6.76 4.02 -17.00
C ALA A 352 8.09 3.28 -17.23
N HIS A 353 8.76 2.83 -16.15
CA HIS A 353 9.97 2.03 -16.26
C HIS A 353 9.69 0.67 -16.93
N ILE A 354 8.64 -0.04 -16.52
CA ILE A 354 8.22 -1.29 -17.16
C ILE A 354 7.89 -1.06 -18.63
N TRP A 355 7.11 -0.03 -18.94
CA TRP A 355 6.71 0.32 -20.30
C TRP A 355 7.92 0.58 -21.21
N ASN A 356 8.84 1.43 -20.78
CA ASN A 356 10.04 1.77 -21.54
C ASN A 356 10.94 0.54 -21.73
N THR A 357 11.12 -0.27 -20.68
CA THR A 357 11.92 -1.49 -20.73
C THR A 357 11.31 -2.53 -21.66
N PHE A 358 9.98 -2.68 -21.64
CA PHE A 358 9.23 -3.57 -22.52
C PHE A 358 9.45 -3.21 -23.99
N TRP A 359 9.42 -1.92 -24.34
CA TRP A 359 9.63 -1.49 -25.72
C TRP A 359 11.09 -1.56 -26.17
N ALA A 360 12.03 -1.30 -25.27
CA ALA A 360 13.47 -1.41 -25.54
C ALA A 360 13.97 -2.86 -25.62
N THR A 361 13.28 -3.82 -25.00
CA THR A 361 13.73 -5.21 -24.95
C THR A 361 13.37 -5.97 -26.24
N PRO A 362 14.36 -6.56 -26.95
CA PRO A 362 14.10 -7.31 -28.17
C PRO A 362 13.52 -8.71 -27.90
N GLY A 363 12.62 -9.14 -28.78
CA GLY A 363 12.00 -10.47 -28.76
C GLY A 363 10.74 -10.58 -27.91
N PHE A 364 9.68 -11.18 -28.47
CA PHE A 364 8.35 -11.24 -27.83
C PHE A 364 8.35 -11.89 -26.43
N CYS A 365 9.04 -13.03 -26.26
CA CYS A 365 9.12 -13.71 -24.97
C CYS A 365 9.90 -12.90 -23.91
N ASN A 366 10.92 -12.14 -24.33
CA ASN A 366 11.66 -11.26 -23.43
C ASN A 366 10.80 -10.07 -23.01
N LYS A 367 9.98 -9.53 -23.91
CA LYS A 367 9.01 -8.48 -23.58
C LYS A 367 8.02 -8.94 -22.50
N LEU A 368 7.45 -10.13 -22.64
CA LEU A 368 6.60 -10.71 -21.59
C LEU A 368 7.37 -10.95 -20.29
N SER A 369 8.65 -11.35 -20.38
CA SER A 369 9.52 -11.53 -19.21
C SER A 369 9.74 -10.23 -18.43
N VAL A 370 9.79 -9.06 -19.06
CA VAL A 370 9.86 -7.75 -18.37
C VAL A 370 8.67 -7.54 -17.43
N ILE A 371 7.49 -8.04 -17.80
CA ILE A 371 6.26 -7.89 -17.01
C ILE A 371 6.20 -8.93 -15.88
N PHE A 372 6.51 -10.19 -16.19
CA PHE A 372 6.19 -11.33 -15.32
C PHE A 372 7.37 -11.91 -14.53
N LYS A 373 8.62 -11.56 -14.86
CA LYS A 373 9.79 -11.95 -14.04
C LYS A 373 10.12 -10.88 -13.01
N GLY A 374 11.14 -11.10 -12.18
CA GLY A 374 11.48 -10.18 -11.10
C GLY A 374 12.00 -8.83 -11.60
N PRO A 375 11.97 -7.77 -10.77
CA PRO A 375 12.40 -6.43 -11.17
C PRO A 375 13.88 -6.32 -11.57
N GLY A 376 14.74 -7.24 -11.11
CA GLY A 376 16.14 -7.33 -11.53
C GLY A 376 16.37 -8.12 -12.83
N TRP A 377 15.33 -8.64 -13.48
CA TRP A 377 15.47 -9.48 -14.67
C TRP A 377 15.91 -8.69 -15.91
N GLY A 378 16.71 -9.33 -16.76
CA GLY A 378 17.03 -8.88 -18.11
C GLY A 378 17.37 -10.09 -19.01
N PRO A 379 17.48 -9.91 -20.34
CA PRO A 379 17.87 -11.00 -21.24
C PRO A 379 19.17 -11.68 -20.80
N GLY A 380 19.13 -13.01 -20.63
CA GLY A 380 20.27 -13.81 -20.15
C GLY A 380 20.42 -13.89 -18.62
N LYS A 381 19.66 -13.11 -17.83
CA LYS A 381 19.70 -13.16 -16.36
C LYS A 381 18.73 -14.21 -15.78
N PRO A 382 18.99 -14.72 -14.56
CA PRO A 382 18.05 -15.56 -13.81
C PRO A 382 16.72 -14.85 -13.55
N ARG A 383 15.66 -15.60 -13.22
CA ARG A 383 14.28 -15.08 -13.09
C ARG A 383 14.15 -13.83 -12.20
N LEU A 384 14.89 -13.77 -11.10
CA LEU A 384 14.82 -12.66 -10.14
C LEU A 384 15.92 -11.60 -10.35
N GLY A 385 16.75 -11.76 -11.38
CA GLY A 385 17.97 -10.96 -11.55
C GLY A 385 19.18 -11.59 -10.86
N LEU A 386 20.22 -10.78 -10.70
CA LEU A 386 21.49 -11.16 -10.09
C LEU A 386 21.65 -10.45 -8.75
N PRO A 387 21.77 -11.18 -7.61
CA PRO A 387 21.97 -10.56 -6.30
C PRO A 387 23.20 -9.66 -6.23
N GLU A 388 24.22 -9.94 -7.04
CA GLU A 388 25.47 -9.17 -7.09
C GLU A 388 25.29 -7.77 -7.69
N GLU A 389 24.19 -7.52 -8.40
CA GLU A 389 23.86 -6.20 -8.96
C GLU A 389 23.15 -5.29 -7.95
N ILE A 390 22.72 -5.84 -6.80
CA ILE A 390 22.05 -5.07 -5.75
C ILE A 390 23.09 -4.14 -5.10
N PRO A 391 22.84 -2.81 -5.05
CA PRO A 391 23.78 -1.88 -4.45
C PRO A 391 24.11 -2.23 -3.00
N VAL A 392 25.41 -2.28 -2.69
CA VAL A 392 25.88 -2.56 -1.33
C VAL A 392 25.59 -1.36 -0.43
N VAL A 393 24.97 -1.63 0.72
CA VAL A 393 24.76 -0.63 1.77
C VAL A 393 26.06 -0.42 2.54
N THR A 394 26.56 0.81 2.53
CA THR A 394 27.83 1.24 3.14
C THR A 394 27.65 1.88 4.52
N GLY A 395 26.42 2.28 4.87
CA GLY A 395 26.10 3.03 6.08
C GLY A 395 26.28 4.55 5.94
N ASN A 396 26.77 5.03 4.80
CA ASN A 396 26.94 6.46 4.48
C ASN A 396 25.84 7.01 3.57
N GLU A 397 24.79 6.22 3.30
CA GLU A 397 23.69 6.63 2.46
C GLU A 397 22.96 7.82 3.08
N VAL A 398 22.80 8.88 2.31
CA VAL A 398 22.08 10.08 2.73
C VAL A 398 20.67 10.03 2.12
N PRO A 399 19.61 10.00 2.95
CA PRO A 399 18.25 10.02 2.46
C PRO A 399 17.95 11.28 1.63
N PHE A 400 17.11 11.14 0.59
CA PHE A 400 16.68 12.24 -0.25
C PHE A 400 15.90 13.28 0.57
N ASN A 401 16.51 14.42 0.88
CA ASN A 401 15.90 15.44 1.73
C ASN A 401 16.21 16.86 1.23
N PRO A 402 15.48 17.36 0.21
CA PRO A 402 15.59 18.74 -0.24
C PRO A 402 15.37 19.72 0.92
N ARG A 403 16.13 20.82 0.94
CA ARG A 403 15.98 21.85 1.98
C ARG A 403 14.69 22.64 1.74
N VAL A 404 13.70 22.43 2.61
CA VAL A 404 12.43 23.16 2.65
C VAL A 404 12.48 24.17 3.82
N PRO A 405 12.33 25.47 3.57
CA PRO A 405 12.25 26.48 4.63
C PRO A 405 11.12 26.21 5.64
N ALA A 406 11.31 26.61 6.89
CA ALA A 406 10.35 26.36 7.97
C ALA A 406 8.94 26.91 7.67
N TYR A 407 8.83 28.07 7.01
CA TYR A 407 7.54 28.65 6.64
C TYR A 407 6.80 27.77 5.60
N LEU A 408 7.52 27.11 4.68
CA LEU A 408 6.90 26.18 3.72
C LEU A 408 6.47 24.88 4.40
N ASN A 409 7.22 24.39 5.38
CA ASN A 409 6.78 23.24 6.18
C ASN A 409 5.50 23.57 6.94
N CYS A 410 5.44 24.74 7.60
CA CYS A 410 4.24 25.20 8.29
C CYS A 410 3.05 25.35 7.33
N TYR A 411 3.27 26.01 6.20
CA TYR A 411 2.29 26.15 5.13
C TYR A 411 1.72 24.80 4.68
N ALA A 412 2.61 23.85 4.35
CA ALA A 412 2.21 22.54 3.87
C ALA A 412 1.43 21.76 4.94
N LEU A 413 1.87 21.78 6.21
CA LEU A 413 1.17 21.10 7.30
C LEU A 413 -0.25 21.66 7.53
N VAL A 414 -0.40 22.99 7.54
CA VAL A 414 -1.72 23.63 7.70
C VAL A 414 -2.64 23.28 6.55
N HIS A 415 -2.18 23.44 5.30
CA HIS A 415 -3.01 23.08 4.15
C HIS A 415 -3.28 21.58 4.07
N PHE A 416 -2.33 20.73 4.46
CA PHE A 416 -2.52 19.28 4.50
C PHE A 416 -3.63 18.90 5.48
N ALA A 417 -3.66 19.51 6.68
CA ALA A 417 -4.74 19.30 7.65
C ALA A 417 -6.11 19.67 7.07
N VAL A 418 -6.20 20.77 6.30
CA VAL A 418 -7.44 21.13 5.58
C VAL A 418 -7.81 20.08 4.54
N ILE A 419 -6.85 19.53 3.78
CA ILE A 419 -7.15 18.49 2.80
C ILE A 419 -7.61 17.18 3.47
N VAL A 420 -7.04 16.83 4.63
CA VAL A 420 -7.50 15.70 5.44
C VAL A 420 -8.94 15.91 5.91
N ASP A 421 -9.27 17.10 6.40
CA ASP A 421 -10.65 17.46 6.78
C ASP A 421 -11.63 17.33 5.61
N LEU A 422 -11.29 17.91 4.44
CA LEU A 422 -12.11 17.79 3.22
C LEU A 422 -12.25 16.34 2.74
N TYR A 423 -11.23 15.50 2.93
CA TYR A 423 -11.29 14.08 2.62
C TYR A 423 -12.23 13.32 3.56
N ILE A 424 -12.15 13.56 4.87
CA ILE A 424 -13.06 12.97 5.86
C ILE A 424 -14.51 13.39 5.57
N GLU A 425 -14.74 14.67 5.28
CA GLU A 425 -16.04 15.17 4.90
C GLU A 425 -16.57 14.53 3.60
N LEU A 426 -15.70 14.32 2.60
CA LEU A 426 -16.06 13.61 1.39
C LEU A 426 -16.55 12.18 1.71
N LEU A 427 -15.83 11.44 2.56
CA LEU A 427 -16.22 10.09 2.97
C LEU A 427 -17.58 10.09 3.69
N ALA A 428 -17.78 11.03 4.62
CA ALA A 428 -19.01 11.13 5.40
C ALA A 428 -20.24 11.53 4.58
N SER A 429 -20.05 12.25 3.46
CA SER A 429 -21.14 12.82 2.67
C SER A 429 -21.31 12.21 1.28
N MET A 430 -20.47 11.26 0.86
CA MET A 430 -20.45 10.74 -0.51
C MET A 430 -21.79 10.20 -1.01
N THR A 431 -22.62 9.64 -0.13
CA THR A 431 -23.95 9.10 -0.47
C THR A 431 -25.01 10.18 -0.72
N MET A 432 -24.76 11.40 -0.24
CA MET A 432 -25.67 12.54 -0.33
C MET A 432 -25.28 13.52 -1.45
N LEU A 433 -24.07 13.38 -2.01
CA LEU A 433 -23.53 14.24 -3.05
C LEU A 433 -23.84 13.71 -4.44
N SER A 434 -23.95 14.60 -5.42
CA SER A 434 -24.01 14.20 -6.83
C SER A 434 -22.67 13.60 -7.28
N GLN A 435 -22.72 12.70 -8.26
CA GLN A 435 -21.50 12.09 -8.82
C GLN A 435 -20.52 13.15 -9.35
N GLY A 436 -21.02 14.22 -9.99
CA GLY A 436 -20.19 15.33 -10.46
C GLY A 436 -19.47 16.05 -9.31
N THR A 437 -20.16 16.30 -8.19
CA THR A 437 -19.54 16.90 -7.00
C THR A 437 -18.47 15.98 -6.40
N VAL A 438 -18.74 14.69 -6.28
CA VAL A 438 -17.78 13.70 -5.77
C VAL A 438 -16.52 13.69 -6.64
N LEU A 439 -16.66 13.61 -7.97
CA LEU A 439 -15.53 13.61 -8.90
C LEU A 439 -14.71 14.90 -8.82
N MET A 440 -15.35 16.06 -8.70
CA MET A 440 -14.63 17.33 -8.52
C MET A 440 -13.87 17.40 -7.20
N ARG A 441 -14.47 16.96 -6.09
CA ARG A 441 -13.79 16.91 -4.78
C ARG A 441 -12.58 15.97 -4.82
N ILE A 442 -12.72 14.78 -5.42
CA ILE A 442 -11.62 13.83 -5.65
C ILE A 442 -10.51 14.49 -6.48
N GLY A 443 -10.87 15.12 -7.61
CA GLY A 443 -9.90 15.81 -8.47
C GLY A 443 -9.13 16.91 -7.74
N PHE A 444 -9.80 17.70 -6.88
CA PHE A 444 -9.16 18.71 -6.07
C PHE A 444 -8.24 18.13 -4.97
N ILE A 445 -8.63 17.02 -4.34
CA ILE A 445 -7.77 16.31 -3.38
C ILE A 445 -6.51 15.84 -4.11
N ILE A 446 -6.63 15.16 -5.25
CA ILE A 446 -5.49 14.69 -6.04
C ILE A 446 -4.57 15.85 -6.44
N LEU A 447 -5.13 16.96 -6.93
CA LEU A 447 -4.38 18.17 -7.26
C LEU A 447 -3.59 18.69 -6.05
N SER A 448 -4.21 18.68 -4.87
CA SER A 448 -3.57 19.15 -3.64
C SER A 448 -2.44 18.23 -3.17
N LEU A 449 -2.66 16.91 -3.21
CA LEU A 449 -1.64 15.91 -2.86
C LEU A 449 -0.42 16.02 -3.78
N ALA A 450 -0.62 16.19 -5.09
CA ALA A 450 0.47 16.44 -6.05
C ALA A 450 1.23 17.74 -5.74
N SER A 451 0.49 18.80 -5.37
CA SER A 451 1.08 20.10 -5.04
C SER A 451 1.96 20.05 -3.80
N PHE A 452 1.53 19.34 -2.74
CA PHE A 452 2.35 19.12 -1.55
C PHE A 452 3.64 18.38 -1.88
N GLY A 453 3.60 17.38 -2.76
CA GLY A 453 4.79 16.70 -3.26
C GLY A 453 5.82 17.66 -3.85
N LEU A 454 5.40 18.54 -4.76
CA LEU A 454 6.28 19.53 -5.38
C LEU A 454 6.81 20.57 -4.38
N LEU A 455 5.99 20.96 -3.40
CA LEU A 455 6.41 21.85 -2.31
C LEU A 455 7.49 21.21 -1.43
N MET A 456 7.28 19.94 -1.06
CA MET A 456 8.21 19.17 -0.23
C MET A 456 9.52 18.83 -0.95
N GLU A 457 9.52 18.88 -2.29
CA GLU A 457 10.72 18.80 -3.12
C GLU A 457 11.37 20.18 -3.39
N ASN A 458 10.76 21.27 -2.93
CA ASN A 458 11.18 22.66 -3.21
C ASN A 458 11.37 22.94 -4.72
N LYS A 459 10.46 22.41 -5.56
CA LYS A 459 10.51 22.59 -7.01
C LYS A 459 10.10 24.00 -7.42
N SER A 460 10.73 24.55 -8.46
CA SER A 460 10.42 25.89 -8.99
C SER A 460 8.97 26.04 -9.46
N LYS A 461 8.37 24.96 -9.98
CA LYS A 461 6.98 24.93 -10.47
C LYS A 461 5.93 24.86 -9.35
N ALA A 462 6.34 24.57 -8.11
CA ALA A 462 5.41 24.38 -6.99
C ALA A 462 4.53 25.63 -6.76
N GLY A 463 5.11 26.83 -6.85
CA GLY A 463 4.34 28.06 -6.66
C GLY A 463 3.25 28.29 -7.70
N ILE A 464 3.48 27.89 -8.97
CA ILE A 464 2.46 28.01 -10.02
C ILE A 464 1.30 27.05 -9.73
N LEU A 465 1.62 25.82 -9.34
CA LEU A 465 0.60 24.82 -9.00
C LEU A 465 -0.20 25.23 -7.76
N GLU A 466 0.44 25.86 -6.77
CA GLU A 466 -0.23 26.40 -5.59
C GLU A 466 -1.21 27.52 -5.91
N ILE A 467 -0.88 28.45 -6.83
CA ILE A 467 -1.84 29.46 -7.29
C ILE A 467 -3.05 28.77 -7.94
N ILE A 468 -2.81 27.84 -8.86
CA ILE A 468 -3.88 27.10 -9.54
C ILE A 468 -4.75 26.38 -8.50
N ARG A 469 -4.12 25.64 -7.58
CA ARG A 469 -4.81 24.92 -6.50
C ARG A 469 -5.65 25.88 -5.66
N CYS A 470 -5.12 27.04 -5.28
CA CYS A 470 -5.87 27.98 -4.46
C CYS A 470 -7.06 28.62 -5.20
N LEU A 471 -6.88 28.99 -6.47
CA LEU A 471 -7.97 29.54 -7.28
C LEU A 471 -9.05 28.50 -7.56
N VAL A 472 -8.67 27.24 -7.83
CA VAL A 472 -9.61 26.12 -7.99
C VAL A 472 -10.41 25.93 -6.70
N PHE A 473 -9.77 25.94 -5.52
CA PHE A 473 -10.49 25.85 -4.24
C PHE A 473 -11.54 26.95 -4.10
N ILE A 474 -11.15 28.22 -4.29
CA ILE A 474 -12.04 29.37 -4.15
C ILE A 474 -13.22 29.25 -5.13
N GLY A 475 -12.96 28.92 -6.40
CA GLY A 475 -14.01 28.73 -7.40
C GLY A 475 -14.99 27.62 -7.04
N VAL A 476 -14.48 26.44 -6.68
CA VAL A 476 -15.31 25.27 -6.32
C VAL A 476 -16.08 25.51 -5.02
N TYR A 477 -15.49 26.23 -4.05
CA TYR A 477 -16.14 26.64 -2.81
C TYR A 477 -17.28 27.64 -3.07
N LYS A 478 -17.05 28.69 -3.87
CA LYS A 478 -18.07 29.70 -4.22
C LYS A 478 -19.25 29.11 -5.00
N LEU A 479 -18.99 28.11 -5.83
CA LEU A 479 -20.04 27.36 -6.54
C LEU A 479 -20.82 26.38 -5.64
N GLY A 480 -20.45 26.27 -4.36
CA GLY A 480 -21.15 25.44 -3.37
C GLY A 480 -20.81 23.95 -3.44
N TYR A 481 -19.77 23.57 -4.20
CA TYR A 481 -19.34 22.17 -4.29
C TYR A 481 -18.47 21.75 -3.11
N PHE A 482 -17.82 22.69 -2.42
CA PHE A 482 -17.27 22.50 -1.07
C PHE A 482 -18.14 23.24 -0.06
N ARG A 483 -18.57 22.54 0.99
CA ARG A 483 -19.21 23.13 2.16
C ARG A 483 -18.73 22.34 3.35
N SER A 484 -18.10 23.02 4.31
CA SER A 484 -17.80 22.43 5.61
C SER A 484 -19.10 22.29 6.41
N HIS A 485 -19.22 21.20 7.18
CA HIS A 485 -20.26 21.05 8.20
C HIS A 485 -20.33 22.25 9.17
N PHE A 486 -19.20 22.89 9.46
CA PHE A 486 -19.15 24.09 10.29
C PHE A 486 -18.98 25.33 9.41
N SER A 487 -20.01 26.16 9.35
CA SER A 487 -20.03 27.37 8.50
C SER A 487 -18.83 28.30 8.73
N PHE A 488 -18.37 28.44 9.98
CA PHE A 488 -17.18 29.22 10.33
C PHE A 488 -15.89 28.69 9.67
N LEU A 489 -15.71 27.36 9.63
CA LEU A 489 -14.53 26.76 8.98
C LEU A 489 -14.52 27.02 7.48
N GLY A 490 -15.69 27.01 6.83
CA GLY A 490 -15.82 27.34 5.42
C GLY A 490 -15.28 28.74 5.10
N TYR A 491 -15.71 29.76 5.84
CA TYR A 491 -15.20 31.14 5.67
C TYR A 491 -13.70 31.24 5.98
N ALA A 492 -13.23 30.56 7.03
CA ALA A 492 -11.81 30.53 7.36
C ALA A 492 -10.96 29.92 6.23
N TYR A 493 -11.43 28.84 5.59
CA TYR A 493 -10.78 28.24 4.43
C TYR A 493 -10.76 29.19 3.24
N GLU A 494 -11.88 29.84 2.92
CA GLU A 494 -11.92 30.81 1.82
C GLU A 494 -10.88 31.93 2.00
N VAL A 495 -10.81 32.52 3.20
CA VAL A 495 -9.84 33.56 3.53
C VAL A 495 -8.41 33.03 3.44
N LEU A 496 -8.14 31.86 4.04
CA LEU A 496 -6.82 31.22 4.00
C LEU A 496 -6.35 31.04 2.56
N PHE A 497 -7.17 30.41 1.71
CA PHE A 497 -6.81 30.13 0.33
C PHE A 497 -6.66 31.40 -0.53
N SER A 498 -7.44 32.45 -0.25
CA SER A 498 -7.30 33.75 -0.92
C SER A 498 -5.98 34.44 -0.59
N LEU A 499 -5.62 34.47 0.70
CA LEU A 499 -4.33 35.02 1.16
C LEU A 499 -3.15 34.23 0.58
N CYS A 500 -3.28 32.90 0.49
CA CYS A 500 -2.24 32.04 -0.04
C CYS A 500 -2.06 32.20 -1.56
N ALA A 501 -3.14 32.38 -2.32
CA ALA A 501 -3.06 32.70 -3.74
C ALA A 501 -2.30 34.01 -3.96
N ALA A 502 -2.61 35.05 -3.17
CA ALA A 502 -1.91 36.33 -3.21
C ALA A 502 -0.43 36.18 -2.82
N PHE A 503 -0.13 35.43 -1.75
CA PHE A 503 1.23 35.13 -1.33
C PHE A 503 2.06 34.51 -2.45
N TRP A 504 1.56 33.46 -3.10
CA TRP A 504 2.29 32.79 -4.18
C TRP A 504 2.43 33.67 -5.42
N ALA A 505 1.42 34.48 -5.76
CA ALA A 505 1.53 35.45 -6.85
C ALA A 505 2.68 36.45 -6.61
N ILE A 506 2.78 36.99 -5.38
CA ILE A 506 3.87 37.89 -4.99
C ILE A 506 5.23 37.18 -5.07
N GLN A 507 5.34 35.93 -4.58
CA GLN A 507 6.58 35.16 -4.63
C GLN A 507 7.05 34.89 -6.06
N ILE A 508 6.13 34.58 -6.97
CA ILE A 508 6.45 34.36 -8.38
C ILE A 508 6.90 35.67 -9.03
N MET A 509 6.19 36.77 -8.79
CA MET A 509 6.58 38.09 -9.32
C MET A 509 7.99 38.47 -8.86
N LYS A 510 8.32 38.32 -7.56
CA LYS A 510 9.66 38.57 -7.03
C LYS A 510 10.75 37.73 -7.69
N ARG A 511 10.46 36.45 -7.99
CA ARG A 511 11.43 35.58 -8.69
C ARG A 511 11.65 36.03 -10.14
N ILE A 512 10.59 36.42 -10.84
CA ILE A 512 10.68 36.89 -12.23
C ILE A 512 11.46 38.20 -12.31
N THR A 513 11.20 39.16 -11.41
CA THR A 513 11.93 40.44 -11.39
C THR A 513 13.40 40.24 -11.02
N SER A 514 13.70 39.45 -9.99
CA SER A 514 15.09 39.17 -9.59
C SER A 514 15.89 38.39 -10.65
N PHE A 515 15.24 37.59 -11.49
CA PHE A 515 15.91 36.90 -12.61
C PHE A 515 16.31 37.90 -13.71
N LYS A 516 15.48 38.89 -14.00
CA LYS A 516 15.81 39.96 -14.95
C LYS A 516 17.00 40.79 -14.47
N ASP A 517 17.06 41.09 -13.17
CA ASP A 517 18.15 41.89 -12.58
C ASP A 517 19.51 41.16 -12.53
N LYS A 518 19.56 39.84 -12.72
CA LYS A 518 20.81 39.05 -12.79
C LYS A 518 21.34 38.84 -14.22
N HIS A 519 20.56 39.21 -15.21
CA HIS A 519 20.89 39.04 -16.63
C HIS A 519 20.99 40.38 -17.39
N HIS A 520 20.89 41.49 -16.67
CA HIS A 520 21.38 42.82 -17.03
C HIS A 520 22.64 43.11 -16.23
#